data_AF-A0A969BJ12-F1
#
_entry.id   AF-A0A969BJ12-F1
#
_cell.length_a   1.000
_cell.length_b   1.000
_cell.length_c   1.000
_cell.angle_alpha   90.00
_cell.angle_beta   90.00
_cell.angle_gamma   90.00
#
_symmetry.space_group_name_H-M   'P 1'
#
loop_
_entity.id
_entity.type
_entity.pdbx_description
1 polymer ?
#
loop_
_entity_poly.entity_id
_entity_poly.type
_entity_poly.pdbx_seq_one_letter_code
_entity_poly.pdbx_strand_id
1 'polypeptide(L)'
;MKYFNRQLIKFASFLSVSAINLVFSQPAISAVSCEAGTISRHSNGSLAYCILARDTKVTVSNPQIGTSIFPCKAKNYITFAEKSEFQKCRLSQEIKIIKTNSVQTCAEDFIVSISTSSDGKNISIRCERY
;
A
#
# COMPACT_ATOMS: atom_id res chain seq x y z
N MET A 1 74.69 42.88 -0.84
CA MET A 1 74.41 42.34 0.52
C MET A 1 72.91 42.12 0.67
N LYS A 2 72.51 40.90 1.08
CA LYS A 2 71.32 40.45 1.86
C LYS A 2 70.03 41.30 1.75
N TYR A 3 68.84 40.78 1.43
CA TYR A 3 68.08 39.81 2.24
C TYR A 3 66.84 39.24 1.51
N PHE A 4 66.50 38.01 1.92
CA PHE A 4 65.31 37.17 1.67
C PHE A 4 63.92 37.80 1.93
N ASN A 5 62.90 37.35 1.18
CA ASN A 5 61.57 36.86 1.67
C ASN A 5 60.66 36.56 0.45
N ARG A 6 60.20 35.36 0.11
CA ARG A 6 59.45 34.29 0.82
C ARG A 6 58.05 34.72 1.28
N GLN A 7 57.02 34.45 0.47
CA GLN A 7 55.75 33.92 0.97
C GLN A 7 55.04 33.05 -0.08
N LEU A 8 54.63 31.87 0.39
CA LEU A 8 53.92 30.82 -0.32
C LEU A 8 52.44 31.18 -0.46
N ILE A 9 51.92 31.16 -1.69
CA ILE A 9 50.48 31.22 -1.95
C ILE A 9 49.89 29.85 -1.59
N LYS A 10 49.14 29.80 -0.49
CA LYS A 10 48.40 28.62 -0.04
C LYS A 10 47.14 28.47 -0.90
N PHE A 11 47.02 27.37 -1.62
CA PHE A 11 45.79 26.95 -2.27
C PHE A 11 44.72 26.67 -1.20
N ALA A 12 43.63 27.44 -1.22
CA ALA A 12 42.44 27.14 -0.43
C ALA A 12 41.64 26.04 -1.15
N SER A 13 41.71 24.82 -0.64
CA SER A 13 40.84 23.72 -1.08
C SER A 13 39.42 23.96 -0.57
N PHE A 14 38.50 24.26 -1.47
CA PHE A 14 37.06 24.25 -1.19
C PHE A 14 36.61 22.79 -1.05
N LEU A 15 36.39 22.33 0.18
CA LEU A 15 35.65 21.09 0.43
C LEU A 15 34.15 21.44 0.35
N SER A 16 33.53 21.17 -0.80
CA SER A 16 32.08 21.21 -0.93
C SER A 16 31.48 20.03 -0.17
N VAL A 17 30.76 20.34 0.91
CA VAL A 17 29.95 19.38 1.65
C VAL A 17 28.78 18.98 0.74
N SER A 18 28.84 17.77 0.19
CA SER A 18 27.69 17.18 -0.49
C SER A 18 26.68 16.75 0.56
N ALA A 19 25.64 17.56 0.79
CA ALA A 19 24.47 17.15 1.55
C ALA A 19 23.73 16.07 0.76
N ILE A 20 23.87 14.81 1.17
CA ILE A 20 23.06 13.72 0.63
C ILE A 20 21.67 13.87 1.22
N ASN A 21 20.76 14.50 0.50
CA ASN A 21 19.33 14.46 0.79
C ASN A 21 18.84 13.04 0.49
N LEU A 22 18.96 12.12 1.45
CA LEU A 22 18.27 10.83 1.39
C LEU A 22 16.78 11.06 1.65
N VAL A 23 16.06 11.43 0.58
CA VAL A 23 14.59 11.37 0.57
C VAL A 23 14.21 9.90 0.50
N PHE A 24 14.08 9.26 1.65
CA PHE A 24 13.39 7.98 1.75
C PHE A 24 11.89 8.24 1.59
N SER A 25 11.38 8.15 0.36
CA SER A 25 9.96 7.94 0.12
C SER A 25 9.61 6.55 0.63
N GLN A 26 9.23 6.45 1.90
CA GLN A 26 8.59 5.22 2.37
C GLN A 26 7.32 5.01 1.52
N PRO A 27 7.13 3.83 0.91
CA PRO A 27 5.86 3.54 0.26
C PRO A 27 4.80 3.64 1.35
N ALA A 28 3.90 4.61 1.21
CA ALA A 28 2.69 4.66 2.03
C ALA A 28 1.83 3.46 1.64
N ILE A 29 2.20 2.27 2.13
CA ILE A 29 1.30 1.14 2.27
C ILE A 29 0.24 1.69 3.23
N SER A 30 -0.96 1.98 2.72
CA SER A 30 -2.03 2.56 3.53
C SER A 30 -2.23 1.69 4.77
N ALA A 31 -1.76 2.17 5.92
CA ALA A 31 -1.87 1.44 7.16
C ALA A 31 -3.37 1.26 7.45
N VAL A 32 -3.80 0.00 7.52
CA VAL A 32 -5.17 -0.36 7.86
C VAL A 32 -5.38 0.02 9.33
N SER A 33 -6.37 0.89 9.59
CA SER A 33 -6.70 1.31 10.95
C SER A 33 -7.74 0.35 11.53
N CYS A 34 -7.31 -0.48 12.47
CA CYS A 34 -8.15 -1.47 13.12
C CYS A 34 -8.68 -0.97 14.47
N GLU A 35 -9.86 -1.44 14.88
CA GLU A 35 -10.34 -1.27 16.24
C GLU A 35 -9.48 -2.05 17.23
N ALA A 36 -9.25 -1.46 18.40
CA ALA A 36 -8.48 -2.09 19.47
C ALA A 36 -9.12 -3.42 19.90
N GLY A 37 -8.29 -4.45 20.10
CA GLY A 37 -8.75 -5.78 20.50
C GLY A 37 -9.34 -6.64 19.38
N THR A 38 -9.44 -6.13 18.14
CA THR A 38 -10.05 -6.88 17.02
C THR A 38 -9.03 -7.48 16.05
N ILE A 39 -7.74 -7.19 16.25
CA ILE A 39 -6.65 -7.66 15.37
C ILE A 39 -6.42 -9.15 15.59
N SER A 40 -6.53 -9.91 14.52
CA SER A 40 -6.08 -11.30 14.44
C SER A 40 -4.92 -11.42 13.45
N ARG A 41 -3.99 -12.33 13.73
CA ARG A 41 -2.77 -12.54 12.94
C ARG A 41 -2.66 -13.98 12.49
N HIS A 42 -2.05 -14.16 11.33
CA HIS A 42 -1.58 -15.46 10.88
C HIS A 42 -0.40 -15.94 11.74
N SER A 43 -0.03 -17.22 11.62
CA SER A 43 1.11 -17.81 12.36
C SER A 43 2.44 -17.10 12.10
N ASN A 44 2.59 -16.52 10.91
CA ASN A 44 3.76 -15.74 10.51
C ASN A 44 3.74 -14.27 11.02
N GLY A 45 2.76 -13.90 11.84
CA GLY A 45 2.61 -12.57 12.43
C GLY A 45 1.96 -11.51 11.52
N SER A 46 1.71 -11.82 10.24
CA SER A 46 0.98 -10.93 9.33
C SER A 46 -0.47 -10.73 9.79
N LEU A 47 -1.07 -9.60 9.39
CA LEU A 47 -2.48 -9.31 9.69
C LEU A 47 -3.36 -10.33 8.96
N ALA A 48 -4.24 -11.04 9.69
CA ALA A 48 -5.21 -11.95 9.09
C ALA A 48 -6.55 -11.25 8.88
N TYR A 49 -7.08 -10.63 9.93
CA TYR A 49 -8.26 -9.79 9.85
C TYR A 49 -8.33 -8.81 11.01
N CYS A 50 -9.16 -7.78 10.85
CA CYS A 50 -9.59 -6.92 11.95
C CYS A 50 -10.91 -6.23 11.60
N ILE A 51 -11.51 -5.55 12.57
CA ILE A 51 -12.62 -4.62 12.32
C ILE A 51 -12.02 -3.24 12.00
N LEU A 52 -12.46 -2.63 10.89
CA LEU A 52 -12.00 -1.31 10.48
C LEU A 52 -12.50 -0.22 11.45
N ALA A 53 -11.59 0.60 11.97
CA ALA A 53 -11.94 1.75 12.82
C ALA A 53 -12.54 2.91 12.01
N ARG A 54 -12.24 2.99 10.71
CA ARG A 54 -12.73 4.02 9.77
C ARG A 54 -12.79 3.48 8.35
N ASP A 55 -13.55 4.16 7.49
CA ASP A 55 -13.59 3.85 6.07
C ASP A 55 -12.17 3.90 5.50
N THR A 56 -11.81 2.86 4.75
CA THR A 56 -10.44 2.66 4.27
C THR A 56 -10.47 2.29 2.80
N LYS A 57 -9.71 3.01 1.98
CA LYS A 57 -9.55 2.67 0.56
C LYS A 57 -8.36 1.72 0.40
N VAL A 58 -8.63 0.52 -0.08
CA VAL A 58 -7.61 -0.48 -0.37
C VAL A 58 -7.31 -0.46 -1.86
N THR A 59 -6.06 -0.25 -2.22
CA THR A 59 -5.60 -0.30 -3.61
C THR A 59 -5.00 -1.67 -3.89
N VAL A 60 -5.48 -2.34 -4.93
CA VAL A 60 -4.95 -3.61 -5.40
C VAL A 60 -4.49 -3.44 -6.84
N SER A 61 -3.21 -3.74 -7.09
CA SER A 61 -2.61 -3.65 -8.41
C SER A 61 -2.17 -5.04 -8.85
N ASN A 62 -2.60 -5.45 -10.05
CA ASN A 62 -2.16 -6.69 -10.67
C ASN A 62 -2.00 -6.47 -12.20
N PRO A 63 -0.99 -7.07 -12.85
CA PRO A 63 -0.73 -6.89 -14.28
C PRO A 63 -1.92 -7.18 -15.21
N GLN A 64 -2.85 -8.06 -14.83
CA GLN A 64 -3.99 -8.44 -15.66
C GLN A 64 -5.18 -7.47 -15.58
N ILE A 65 -5.41 -6.87 -14.42
CA ILE A 65 -6.59 -6.01 -14.16
C ILE A 65 -6.23 -4.53 -13.94
N GLY A 66 -4.95 -4.20 -13.96
CA GLY A 66 -4.45 -2.88 -13.61
C GLY A 66 -4.61 -2.60 -12.11
N THR A 67 -4.95 -1.36 -11.78
CA THR A 67 -5.13 -0.89 -10.40
C THR A 67 -6.61 -0.71 -10.10
N SER A 68 -7.09 -1.37 -9.06
CA SER A 68 -8.46 -1.25 -8.54
C SER A 68 -8.44 -0.66 -7.13
N ILE A 69 -9.44 0.17 -6.81
CA ILE A 69 -9.59 0.78 -5.48
C ILE A 69 -10.89 0.28 -4.87
N PHE A 70 -10.79 -0.32 -3.68
CA PHE A 70 -11.91 -0.86 -2.91
C PHE A 70 -12.15 0.01 -1.67
N PRO A 71 -13.22 0.82 -1.66
CA PRO A 71 -13.61 1.61 -0.50
C PRO A 71 -14.30 0.69 0.51
N CYS A 72 -13.58 0.30 1.56
CA CYS A 72 -14.06 -0.59 2.61
C CYS A 72 -14.72 0.20 3.75
N LYS A 73 -15.87 -0.28 4.20
CA LYS A 73 -16.73 0.33 5.24
C LYS A 73 -16.17 0.11 6.64
N ALA A 74 -16.15 1.17 7.45
CA ALA A 74 -15.84 1.13 8.87
C ALA A 74 -16.76 0.14 9.60
N LYS A 75 -16.36 -0.26 10.81
CA LYS A 75 -17.12 -1.17 11.69
C LYS A 75 -17.44 -2.52 11.07
N ASN A 76 -16.72 -2.90 10.00
CA ASN A 76 -16.84 -4.18 9.33
C ASN A 76 -15.47 -4.84 9.22
N TYR A 77 -15.47 -6.17 9.02
CA TYR A 77 -14.25 -6.93 8.83
C TYR A 77 -13.55 -6.59 7.52
N ILE A 78 -12.24 -6.51 7.61
CA ILE A 78 -11.32 -6.61 6.48
C ILE A 78 -10.43 -7.84 6.69
N THR A 79 -10.20 -8.63 5.63
CA THR A 79 -9.39 -9.85 5.71
C THR A 79 -8.26 -9.86 4.71
N PHE A 80 -7.19 -10.57 5.05
CA PHE A 80 -5.95 -10.67 4.28
C PHE A 80 -5.42 -12.11 4.27
N ALA A 81 -4.75 -12.49 3.18
CA ALA A 81 -3.98 -13.72 3.09
C ALA A 81 -2.70 -13.64 3.94
N GLU A 82 -2.02 -14.77 4.14
CA GLU A 82 -0.77 -14.85 4.93
C GLU A 82 0.35 -13.91 4.44
N LYS A 83 0.30 -13.48 3.19
CA LYS A 83 1.26 -12.51 2.62
C LYS A 83 0.79 -11.06 2.75
N SER A 84 -0.17 -10.79 3.63
CA SER A 84 -0.84 -9.48 3.78
C SER A 84 -1.55 -9.01 2.50
N GLU A 85 -1.90 -9.92 1.60
CA GLU A 85 -2.65 -9.61 0.39
C GLU A 85 -4.13 -9.43 0.75
N PHE A 86 -4.75 -8.33 0.32
CA PHE A 86 -6.17 -8.06 0.56
C PHE A 86 -7.06 -9.18 -0.02
N GLN A 87 -7.98 -9.69 0.79
CA GLN A 87 -8.92 -10.74 0.39
C GLN A 87 -10.37 -10.29 0.40
N LYS A 88 -10.83 -9.55 1.40
CA LYS A 88 -12.27 -9.24 1.52
C LYS A 88 -12.54 -8.00 2.35
N CYS A 89 -13.56 -7.24 1.96
CA CYS A 89 -14.22 -6.27 2.83
C CYS A 89 -15.66 -6.00 2.38
N ARG A 90 -16.44 -5.35 3.24
CA ARG A 90 -17.72 -4.74 2.86
C ARG A 90 -17.49 -3.37 2.25
N LEU A 91 -18.15 -3.07 1.15
CA LEU A 91 -18.03 -1.78 0.45
C LEU A 91 -18.77 -0.64 1.17
N SER A 92 -18.14 0.53 1.28
CA SER A 92 -18.77 1.75 1.79
C SER A 92 -19.49 2.58 0.72
N GLN A 93 -19.29 2.25 -0.55
CA GLN A 93 -19.94 2.90 -1.69
C GLN A 93 -19.94 1.96 -2.89
N GLU A 94 -20.80 2.24 -3.86
CA GLU A 94 -20.81 1.54 -5.14
C GLU A 94 -19.45 1.66 -5.85
N ILE A 95 -19.02 0.56 -6.48
CA ILE A 95 -17.88 0.53 -7.40
C ILE A 95 -18.24 -0.16 -8.71
N LYS A 96 -17.44 0.12 -9.74
CA LYS A 96 -17.49 -0.60 -11.02
C LYS A 96 -16.18 -1.36 -11.19
N ILE A 97 -16.28 -2.67 -11.39
CA ILE A 97 -15.16 -3.54 -11.71
C ILE A 97 -15.14 -3.69 -13.23
N ILE A 98 -14.05 -3.27 -13.85
CA ILE A 98 -13.84 -3.38 -15.28
C ILE A 98 -12.98 -4.62 -15.54
N LYS A 99 -13.56 -5.57 -16.28
CA LYS A 99 -12.87 -6.74 -16.84
C LYS A 99 -12.78 -6.55 -18.35
N THR A 100 -11.86 -7.25 -19.02
CA THR A 100 -11.55 -7.08 -20.46
C THR A 100 -12.78 -6.91 -21.36
N ASN A 101 -13.86 -7.66 -21.09
CA ASN A 101 -15.09 -7.64 -21.89
C ASN A 101 -16.37 -7.33 -21.10
N SER A 102 -16.28 -6.90 -19.84
CA SER A 102 -17.48 -6.65 -19.03
C SER A 102 -17.24 -5.64 -17.92
N VAL A 103 -18.31 -4.91 -17.57
CA VAL A 103 -18.34 -4.05 -16.38
C VAL A 103 -19.33 -4.66 -15.40
N GLN A 104 -18.86 -4.94 -14.20
CA GLN A 104 -19.69 -5.41 -13.09
C GLN A 104 -19.82 -4.30 -12.06
N THR A 105 -21.05 -3.86 -11.80
CA THR A 105 -21.33 -2.93 -10.70
C THR A 105 -21.49 -3.71 -9.39
N CYS A 106 -20.83 -3.24 -8.34
CA CYS A 106 -20.96 -3.76 -6.98
C CYS A 106 -21.52 -2.63 -6.13
N ALA A 107 -22.77 -2.78 -5.67
CA ALA A 107 -23.45 -1.76 -4.88
C ALA A 107 -22.79 -1.57 -3.50
N GLU A 108 -23.16 -0.50 -2.81
CA GLU A 108 -22.83 -0.33 -1.39
C GLU A 108 -23.26 -1.55 -0.56
N ASP A 109 -22.54 -1.83 0.53
CA ASP A 109 -22.79 -2.93 1.46
C ASP A 109 -22.56 -4.35 0.91
N PHE A 110 -22.25 -4.48 -0.37
CA PHE A 110 -21.80 -5.74 -0.95
C PHE A 110 -20.44 -6.12 -0.37
N ILE A 111 -20.22 -7.42 -0.27
CA ILE A 111 -18.91 -7.98 0.01
C ILE A 111 -18.15 -8.06 -1.29
N VAL A 112 -17.00 -7.40 -1.35
CA VAL A 112 -16.01 -7.65 -2.39
C VAL A 112 -15.00 -8.66 -1.88
N SER A 113 -14.70 -9.67 -2.69
CA SER A 113 -13.66 -10.65 -2.40
C SER A 113 -12.72 -10.82 -3.56
N ILE A 114 -11.44 -10.97 -3.24
CA ILE A 114 -10.33 -11.15 -4.16
C ILE A 114 -9.64 -12.44 -3.83
N SER A 115 -9.40 -13.26 -4.85
CA SER A 115 -8.51 -14.40 -4.76
C SER A 115 -7.46 -14.32 -5.85
N THR A 116 -6.22 -14.59 -5.47
CA THR A 116 -5.08 -14.71 -6.37
C THR A 116 -4.73 -16.18 -6.50
N SER A 117 -4.44 -16.66 -7.71
CA SER A 117 -3.90 -18.00 -7.92
C SER A 117 -2.51 -18.13 -7.26
N SER A 118 -2.08 -19.37 -7.02
CA SER A 118 -0.79 -19.67 -6.36
C SER A 118 0.43 -19.12 -7.10
N ASP A 119 0.33 -18.90 -8.40
CA ASP A 119 1.37 -18.28 -9.24
C ASP A 119 1.33 -16.74 -9.23
N GLY A 120 0.37 -16.13 -8.53
CA GLY A 120 0.21 -14.67 -8.46
C GLY A 120 -0.35 -14.03 -9.74
N LYS A 121 -0.56 -14.82 -10.79
CA LYS A 121 -0.84 -14.29 -12.14
C LYS A 121 -2.32 -14.02 -12.35
N ASN A 122 -3.18 -14.92 -11.90
CA ASN A 122 -4.62 -14.80 -12.10
C ASN A 122 -5.28 -14.26 -10.85
N ILE A 123 -6.10 -13.24 -11.05
CA ILE A 123 -6.88 -12.61 -9.99
C ILE A 123 -8.36 -12.74 -10.33
N SER A 124 -9.15 -13.19 -9.35
CA SER A 124 -10.60 -13.23 -9.44
C SER A 124 -11.18 -12.24 -8.45
N ILE A 125 -12.07 -11.37 -8.94
CA ILE A 125 -12.84 -10.46 -8.10
C ILE A 125 -14.30 -10.85 -8.18
N ARG A 126 -14.90 -11.10 -7.01
CA ARG A 126 -16.31 -11.44 -6.83
C ARG A 126 -16.98 -10.39 -5.95
N CYS A 127 -18.21 -10.05 -6.30
CA CYS A 127 -19.07 -9.19 -5.51
C CYS A 127 -20.35 -9.95 -5.17
N GLU A 128 -20.67 -10.02 -3.88
CA GLU A 128 -21.78 -10.82 -3.37
C GLU A 128 -22.60 -9.98 -2.37
N ARG A 129 -23.92 -10.13 -2.45
CA ARG A 129 -24.82 -9.55 -1.45
C ARG A 129 -24.73 -10.40 -0.19
N TYR A 130 -24.57 -9.75 0.96
CA TYR A 130 -24.58 -10.40 2.27
C TYR A 130 -25.99 -10.88 2.64
#